data_AF-A0A538JC01-F1
#
_entry.id   AF-A0A538JC01-F1
#
_cell.length_a   1.000
_cell.length_b   1.000
_cell.length_c   1.000
_cell.angle_alpha   90.00
_cell.angle_beta   90.00
_cell.angle_gamma   90.00
#
_symmetry.space_group_name_H-M   'P 1'
#
loop_
_entity.id
_entity.type
_entity.pdbx_description
1 polymer ?
#
loop_
_entity_poly.entity_id
_entity_poly.type
_entity_poly.pdbx_seq_one_letter_code
_entity_poly.pdbx_strand_id
1 'polypeptide(L)'
;MLVLIGMLACALSLATTVSRASGTGARALATEARVHTLGRRIATLQRTTWRWQRLMGVPLTQTEGRTLAEMNVHDITGAVELWRRRAATAEARAHHPPHLRAWLCIHRYEGSWTDASAPYYGGLQMDLSFQRRYGERLLRTKGTADHWLRLEQIWVAERAHRSGRGFYPWPNTARACGLI
;
A
#
# COMPACT_ATOMS: atom_id res chain seq x y z
N MET A 1 -4.35 25.00 -88.65
CA MET A 1 -5.19 24.63 -87.50
C MET A 1 -4.42 23.61 -86.65
N LEU A 2 -4.15 23.96 -85.37
CA LEU A 2 -3.58 23.15 -84.25
C LEU A 2 -2.24 22.45 -84.51
N VAL A 3 -1.22 22.47 -83.63
CA VAL A 3 -1.13 21.90 -82.25
C VAL A 3 0.06 22.62 -81.55
N LEU A 4 -0.13 23.37 -80.45
CA LEU A 4 -0.11 23.01 -79.01
C LEU A 4 1.25 22.59 -78.39
N ILE A 5 1.80 23.53 -77.59
CA ILE A 5 2.41 23.42 -76.24
C ILE A 5 3.53 22.40 -75.98
N GLY A 6 4.68 22.90 -75.52
CA GLY A 6 5.73 22.12 -74.85
C GLY A 6 6.43 22.95 -73.78
N MET A 7 5.75 23.21 -72.66
CA MET A 7 6.37 23.59 -71.39
C MET A 7 6.29 22.39 -70.44
N LEU A 8 7.32 22.25 -69.59
CA LEU A 8 7.29 21.76 -68.21
C LEU A 8 8.18 20.54 -67.87
N ALA A 9 8.98 20.79 -66.83
CA ALA A 9 9.43 19.87 -65.79
C ALA A 9 10.65 18.96 -66.05
N CYS A 10 11.83 19.47 -65.69
CA CYS A 10 12.89 18.63 -65.14
C CYS A 10 13.45 19.28 -63.87
N ALA A 11 12.93 18.89 -62.71
CA ALA A 11 13.50 19.17 -61.40
C ALA A 11 13.04 18.10 -60.38
N LEU A 12 13.44 16.85 -60.63
CA LEU A 12 13.67 15.86 -59.59
C LEU A 12 15.12 16.12 -59.12
N SER A 13 15.46 16.40 -57.87
CA SER A 13 15.32 15.54 -56.69
C SER A 13 16.00 16.30 -55.55
N LEU A 14 15.39 16.49 -54.37
CA LEU A 14 16.12 16.76 -53.10
C LEU A 14 15.09 17.00 -51.98
N ALA A 15 14.78 15.96 -51.19
CA ALA A 15 14.47 16.06 -49.74
C ALA A 15 13.84 14.76 -49.21
N THR A 16 14.66 13.79 -48.76
CA THR A 16 14.14 12.67 -47.94
C THR A 16 15.04 12.29 -46.76
N THR A 17 15.88 13.19 -46.25
CA THR A 17 16.76 12.89 -45.10
C THR A 17 16.27 13.38 -43.73
N VAL A 18 15.15 14.10 -43.63
CA VAL A 18 14.73 14.73 -42.35
C VAL A 18 13.92 13.82 -41.40
N SER A 19 13.48 12.61 -41.82
CA SER A 19 12.52 11.83 -41.00
C SER A 19 13.11 10.96 -39.88
N ARG A 20 14.44 10.70 -39.84
CA ARG A 20 15.01 9.72 -38.88
C ARG A 20 15.29 10.30 -37.49
N ALA A 21 15.61 11.59 -37.38
CA ALA A 21 15.93 12.27 -36.12
C ALA A 21 14.67 12.56 -35.26
N SER A 22 13.53 12.85 -35.89
CA SER A 22 12.26 13.07 -35.19
C SER A 22 11.73 11.80 -34.50
N GLY A 23 12.00 10.62 -35.08
CA GLY A 23 11.56 9.33 -34.55
C GLY A 23 12.33 8.86 -33.30
N THR A 24 13.62 9.19 -33.18
CA THR A 24 14.42 8.83 -32.00
C THR A 24 14.06 9.68 -30.78
N GLY A 25 13.85 10.99 -30.97
CA GLY A 25 13.41 11.90 -29.90
C GLY A 25 12.03 11.52 -29.36
N ALA A 26 11.06 11.25 -30.25
CA ALA A 26 9.73 10.82 -29.83
C ALA A 26 9.74 9.48 -29.05
N ARG A 27 10.59 8.52 -29.45
CA ARG A 27 10.76 7.24 -28.73
C ARG A 27 11.41 7.40 -27.36
N ALA A 28 12.40 8.29 -27.23
CA ALA A 28 13.03 8.59 -25.96
C ALA A 28 12.03 9.21 -24.97
N LEU A 29 11.27 10.22 -25.40
CA LEU A 29 10.21 10.85 -24.61
C LEU A 29 9.11 9.85 -24.19
N ALA A 30 8.68 8.98 -25.12
CA ALA A 30 7.70 7.94 -24.80
C ALA A 30 8.24 6.92 -23.78
N THR A 31 9.52 6.58 -23.87
CA THR A 31 10.19 5.68 -22.92
C THR A 31 10.26 6.34 -21.53
N GLU A 32 10.68 7.59 -21.46
CA GLU A 32 10.74 8.36 -20.22
C GLU A 32 9.36 8.50 -19.54
N ALA A 33 8.33 8.86 -20.31
CA ALA A 33 6.95 8.94 -19.80
C ALA A 33 6.46 7.59 -19.25
N ARG A 34 6.84 6.48 -19.90
CA ARG A 34 6.52 5.12 -19.44
C ARG A 34 7.26 4.76 -18.16
N VAL A 35 8.56 5.03 -18.09
CA VAL A 35 9.39 4.84 -16.87
C VAL A 35 8.79 5.61 -15.69
N HIS A 36 8.46 6.89 -15.89
CA HIS A 36 7.83 7.72 -14.87
C HIS A 36 6.49 7.15 -14.39
N THR A 37 5.63 6.74 -15.33
CA THR A 37 4.33 6.13 -15.01
C THR A 37 4.47 4.84 -14.20
N LEU A 38 5.37 3.95 -14.60
CA LEU A 38 5.61 2.70 -13.86
C LEU A 38 6.26 2.98 -12.50
N GLY A 39 7.15 3.97 -12.40
CA GLY A 39 7.73 4.42 -11.14
C GLY A 39 6.68 4.86 -10.12
N ARG A 40 5.70 5.67 -10.54
CA ARG A 40 4.57 6.05 -9.66
C ARG A 40 3.76 4.85 -9.21
N ARG A 41 3.56 3.83 -10.07
CA ARG A 41 2.88 2.59 -9.70
C ARG A 41 3.65 1.82 -8.63
N ILE A 42 4.96 1.65 -8.79
CA ILE A 42 5.83 1.02 -7.79
C ILE A 42 5.72 1.76 -6.45
N ALA A 43 5.85 3.08 -6.45
CA ALA A 43 5.76 3.88 -5.23
C ALA A 43 4.40 3.73 -4.52
N THR A 44 3.30 3.67 -5.27
CA THR A 44 1.97 3.41 -4.70
C THR A 44 1.89 2.02 -4.05
N LEU A 45 2.36 0.98 -4.74
CA LEU A 45 2.35 -0.39 -4.22
C LEU A 45 3.25 -0.54 -2.98
N GLN A 46 4.40 0.13 -2.95
CA GLN A 46 5.28 0.22 -1.79
C GLN A 46 4.56 0.85 -0.60
N ARG A 47 3.93 2.01 -0.79
CA ARG A 47 3.14 2.68 0.27
C ARG A 47 2.03 1.78 0.81
N THR A 48 1.29 1.08 -0.06
CA THR A 48 0.25 0.12 0.35
C THR A 48 0.84 -1.04 1.16
N THR A 49 1.92 -1.64 0.68
CA THR A 49 2.62 -2.73 1.38
C THR A 49 3.05 -2.29 2.78
N TRP A 50 3.74 -1.15 2.87
CA TRP A 50 4.23 -0.63 4.14
C TRP A 50 3.11 -0.16 5.07
N ARG A 51 1.99 0.34 4.54
CA ARG A 51 0.82 0.68 5.35
C ARG A 51 0.33 -0.54 6.12
N TRP A 52 0.17 -1.68 5.44
CA TRP A 52 -0.25 -2.93 6.06
C TRP A 52 0.81 -3.50 7.01
N GLN A 53 2.08 -3.47 6.65
CA GLN A 53 3.17 -3.92 7.54
C GLN A 53 3.26 -3.10 8.83
N ARG A 54 3.11 -1.77 8.75
CA ARG A 54 3.04 -0.90 9.94
C ARG A 54 1.84 -1.21 10.82
N LEU A 55 0.68 -1.50 10.22
CA LEU A 55 -0.50 -1.91 10.97
C LEU A 55 -0.22 -3.20 11.75
N MET A 56 0.30 -4.22 11.06
CA MET A 56 0.62 -5.52 11.65
C MET A 56 1.77 -5.45 12.67
N GLY A 57 2.60 -4.41 12.61
CA GLY A 57 3.81 -4.29 13.44
C GLY A 57 4.91 -5.26 13.01
N VAL A 58 5.05 -5.49 11.70
CA VAL A 58 6.12 -6.32 11.12
C VAL A 58 7.15 -5.45 10.40
N PRO A 59 8.40 -5.92 10.20
CA PRO A 59 9.42 -5.17 9.47
C PRO A 59 8.96 -4.78 8.07
N LEU A 60 9.38 -3.59 7.62
CA LEU A 60 9.07 -3.09 6.29
C LEU A 60 9.91 -3.80 5.24
N THR A 61 9.29 -4.20 4.13
CA THR A 61 10.02 -4.78 3.00
C THR A 61 10.94 -3.72 2.39
N GLN A 62 12.23 -4.01 2.29
CA GLN A 62 13.23 -3.11 1.72
C GLN A 62 13.05 -2.92 0.21
N THR A 63 13.53 -1.78 -0.28
CA THR A 63 13.72 -1.51 -1.71
C THR A 63 15.13 -1.92 -2.11
N GLU A 64 15.31 -2.49 -3.31
CA GLU A 64 16.60 -3.03 -3.78
C GLU A 64 17.65 -1.96 -4.15
N GLY A 65 17.47 -0.70 -3.74
CA GLY A 65 18.44 0.39 -3.93
C GLY A 65 18.67 0.87 -5.38
N ARG A 66 18.25 0.12 -6.40
CA ARG A 66 18.39 0.51 -7.81
C ARG A 66 17.53 1.73 -8.15
N THR A 67 18.08 2.67 -8.92
CA THR A 67 17.31 3.83 -9.40
C THR A 67 16.54 3.46 -10.66
N LEU A 68 15.33 4.02 -10.81
CA LEU A 68 14.50 3.73 -11.99
C LEU A 68 15.15 4.20 -13.30
N ALA A 69 16.06 5.18 -13.23
CA ALA A 69 16.80 5.69 -14.39
C ALA A 69 17.82 4.69 -14.94
N GLU A 70 18.32 3.78 -14.09
CA GLU A 70 19.28 2.73 -14.47
C GLU A 70 18.58 1.47 -15.01
N MET A 71 17.26 1.35 -14.83
CA MET A 71 16.50 0.15 -15.17
C MET A 71 15.88 0.26 -16.56
N ASN A 72 15.92 -0.83 -17.34
CA ASN A 72 15.15 -0.89 -18.57
C ASN A 72 13.64 -1.08 -18.28
N VAL A 73 12.79 -0.78 -19.26
CA VAL A 73 11.33 -0.85 -19.12
C VAL A 73 10.83 -2.25 -18.72
N HIS A 74 11.50 -3.32 -19.16
CA HIS A 74 11.15 -4.69 -18.80
C HIS A 74 11.40 -4.94 -17.30
N ASP A 75 12.55 -4.53 -16.77
CA ASP A 75 12.88 -4.68 -15.35
C ASP A 75 11.93 -3.88 -14.46
N ILE A 76 11.56 -2.66 -14.88
CA ILE A 76 10.58 -1.84 -14.14
C ILE A 76 9.20 -2.52 -14.16
N THR A 77 8.82 -3.13 -15.28
CA THR A 77 7.56 -3.88 -15.37
C THR A 77 7.58 -5.10 -14.43
N GLY A 78 8.69 -5.83 -14.38
CA GLY A 78 8.90 -6.91 -13.41
C GLY A 78 8.81 -6.43 -11.95
N ALA A 79 9.38 -5.27 -11.66
CA ALA A 79 9.28 -4.65 -10.33
C ALA A 79 7.85 -4.27 -9.97
N VAL A 80 7.03 -3.78 -10.91
CA VAL A 80 5.60 -3.53 -10.69
C VAL A 80 4.88 -4.82 -10.26
N GLU A 81 5.07 -5.93 -10.97
CA GLU A 81 4.40 -7.20 -10.63
C GLU A 81 4.90 -7.80 -9.32
N LEU A 82 6.19 -7.64 -9.00
CA LEU A 82 6.72 -7.98 -7.68
C LEU A 82 6.04 -7.19 -6.56
N TRP A 83 5.97 -5.87 -6.69
CA TRP A 83 5.34 -5.02 -5.68
C TRP A 83 3.83 -5.21 -5.60
N ARG A 84 3.17 -5.57 -6.71
CA ARG A 84 1.75 -5.92 -6.72
C ARG A 84 1.47 -7.15 -5.86
N ARG A 85 2.26 -8.21 -6.03
CA ARG A 85 2.17 -9.44 -5.22
C ARG A 85 2.45 -9.17 -3.74
N ARG A 86 3.46 -8.34 -3.44
CA ARG A 86 3.80 -7.93 -2.06
C ARG A 86 2.66 -7.16 -1.41
N ALA A 87 2.06 -6.20 -2.10
CA ALA A 87 0.93 -5.42 -1.61
C ALA A 87 -0.28 -6.32 -1.31
N ALA A 88 -0.66 -7.18 -2.27
CA ALA A 88 -1.77 -8.13 -2.10
C ALA A 88 -1.53 -9.10 -0.93
N THR A 89 -0.31 -9.62 -0.78
CA THR A 89 0.05 -10.51 0.33
C THR A 89 -0.03 -9.79 1.68
N ALA A 90 0.50 -8.57 1.76
CA ALA A 90 0.47 -7.79 2.99
C ALA A 90 -0.97 -7.42 3.40
N GLU A 91 -1.82 -7.08 2.42
CA GLU A 91 -3.24 -6.83 2.63
C GLU A 91 -3.97 -8.09 3.10
N ALA A 92 -3.81 -9.21 2.39
CA ALA A 92 -4.40 -10.48 2.78
C ALA A 92 -4.00 -10.86 4.22
N ARG A 93 -2.72 -10.75 4.59
CA ARG A 93 -2.28 -11.01 5.97
C ARG A 93 -2.89 -10.04 6.98
N ALA A 94 -2.98 -8.76 6.64
CA ALA A 94 -3.58 -7.76 7.53
C ALA A 94 -5.06 -8.07 7.81
N HIS A 95 -5.80 -8.61 6.84
CA HIS A 95 -7.19 -9.02 7.02
C HIS A 95 -7.38 -10.35 7.77
N HIS A 96 -6.29 -11.11 8.03
CA HIS A 96 -6.32 -12.36 8.80
C HIS A 96 -5.40 -12.30 10.02
N PRO A 97 -5.73 -11.50 11.05
CA PRO A 97 -5.02 -11.52 12.33
C PRO A 97 -5.00 -12.94 12.94
N PRO A 98 -3.88 -13.38 13.53
CA PRO A 98 -3.72 -14.75 14.06
C PRO A 98 -4.85 -15.21 15.00
N HIS A 99 -5.32 -14.32 15.89
CA HIS A 99 -6.35 -14.62 16.89
C HIS A 99 -7.67 -13.88 16.62
N LEU A 100 -8.00 -13.60 15.36
CA LEU A 100 -9.20 -12.86 14.98
C LEU A 100 -10.47 -13.35 15.69
N ARG A 101 -10.69 -14.68 15.72
CA ARG A 101 -11.87 -15.28 16.38
C ARG A 101 -11.89 -15.03 17.89
N ALA A 102 -10.73 -15.05 18.54
CA ALA A 102 -10.63 -14.79 19.98
C ALA A 102 -10.96 -13.33 20.30
N TRP A 103 -10.43 -12.38 19.52
CA TRP A 103 -10.75 -10.95 19.69
C TRP A 103 -12.21 -10.65 19.44
N LEU A 104 -12.83 -11.29 18.44
CA LEU A 104 -14.27 -11.16 18.19
C LEU A 104 -15.11 -11.76 19.33
N CYS A 105 -14.64 -12.84 19.98
CA CYS A 105 -15.30 -13.38 21.16
C CYS A 105 -15.21 -12.40 22.35
N ILE A 106 -14.01 -11.88 22.64
CA ILE A 106 -13.82 -10.87 23.70
C ILE A 106 -14.72 -9.66 23.45
N HIS A 107 -14.64 -9.08 22.24
CA HIS A 107 -15.44 -7.93 21.85
C HIS A 107 -16.95 -8.10 22.12
N ARG A 108 -17.50 -9.31 21.91
CA ARG A 108 -18.93 -9.60 22.16
C ARG A 108 -19.36 -9.32 23.61
N TYR A 109 -18.44 -9.38 24.56
CA TYR A 109 -18.69 -9.13 25.99
C TYR A 109 -18.20 -7.77 26.47
N GLU A 110 -17.42 -7.04 25.67
CA GLU A 110 -16.78 -5.79 26.09
C GLU A 110 -17.64 -4.57 25.75
N GLY A 111 -17.64 -4.10 24.49
CA GLY A 111 -18.35 -2.88 24.13
C GLY A 111 -18.45 -2.65 22.63
N SER A 112 -19.15 -1.59 22.21
CA SER A 112 -19.24 -1.20 20.80
C SER A 112 -17.86 -0.81 20.25
N TRP A 113 -17.61 -1.09 18.96
CA TRP A 113 -16.37 -0.66 18.29
C TRP A 113 -16.12 0.85 18.33
N THR A 114 -17.19 1.64 18.46
CA THR A 114 -17.17 3.10 18.53
C THR A 114 -17.52 3.63 19.92
N ASP A 115 -17.34 2.82 20.97
CA ASP A 115 -17.63 3.25 22.33
C ASP A 115 -16.63 4.29 22.83
N ALA A 116 -17.11 5.50 23.07
CA ALA A 116 -16.32 6.65 23.51
C ALA A 116 -16.39 6.87 25.05
N SER A 117 -17.01 5.95 25.79
CA SER A 117 -17.26 6.06 27.23
C SER A 117 -15.99 5.85 28.06
N ALA A 118 -15.31 6.95 28.42
CA ALA A 118 -14.16 6.89 29.31
C ALA A 118 -14.45 6.07 30.60
N PRO A 119 -13.47 5.31 31.13
CA PRO A 119 -12.03 5.36 30.81
C PRO A 119 -11.54 4.35 29.75
N TYR A 120 -12.44 3.54 29.18
CA TYR A 120 -12.11 2.49 28.22
C TYR A 120 -12.75 2.78 26.86
N TYR A 121 -12.01 2.57 25.78
CA TYR A 121 -12.46 3.02 24.45
C TYR A 121 -12.50 1.88 23.44
N GLY A 122 -13.47 1.97 22.54
CA GLY A 122 -13.65 1.05 21.43
C GLY A 122 -14.15 -0.34 21.85
N GLY A 123 -14.14 -1.24 20.87
CA GLY A 123 -14.82 -2.54 20.97
C GLY A 123 -14.10 -3.56 21.85
N LEU A 124 -12.83 -3.30 22.15
CA LEU A 124 -12.03 -4.07 23.10
C LEU A 124 -11.76 -3.28 24.38
N GLN A 125 -12.48 -2.19 24.64
CA GLN A 125 -12.42 -1.45 25.91
C GLN A 125 -10.97 -1.17 26.37
N MET A 126 -10.17 -0.56 25.50
CA MET A 126 -8.75 -0.31 25.77
C MET A 126 -8.58 1.02 26.52
N ASP A 127 -7.87 1.01 27.66
CA ASP A 127 -7.52 2.25 28.36
C ASP A 127 -6.40 3.04 27.63
N LEU A 128 -6.20 4.31 28.01
CA LEU A 128 -5.21 5.18 27.38
C LEU A 128 -3.76 4.68 27.52
N SER A 129 -3.41 4.00 28.60
CA SER A 129 -2.07 3.44 28.79
C SER A 129 -1.80 2.28 27.83
N PHE A 130 -2.81 1.41 27.64
CA PHE A 130 -2.78 0.32 26.67
C PHE A 130 -2.68 0.86 25.25
N GLN A 131 -3.54 1.83 24.91
CA GLN A 131 -3.53 2.50 23.61
C GLN A 131 -2.19 3.19 23.34
N ARG A 132 -1.60 3.85 24.33
CA ARG A 132 -0.29 4.49 24.18
C ARG A 132 0.82 3.48 23.94
N ARG A 133 0.80 2.36 24.67
CA ARG A 133 1.86 1.35 24.59
C ARG A 133 1.81 0.53 23.30
N TYR A 134 0.61 0.14 22.87
CA TYR A 134 0.44 -0.79 21.76
C TYR A 134 -0.15 -0.15 20.51
N GLY A 135 -0.71 1.07 20.60
CA GLY A 135 -1.38 1.77 19.52
C GLY A 135 -0.86 3.18 19.27
N GLU A 136 0.34 3.54 19.75
CA GLU A 136 0.88 4.92 19.78
C GLU A 136 0.60 5.73 18.50
N ARG A 137 0.91 5.17 17.33
CA ARG A 137 0.69 5.84 16.05
C ARG A 137 -0.79 6.14 15.79
N LEU A 138 -1.68 5.20 16.10
CA LEU A 138 -3.12 5.38 15.96
C LEU A 138 -3.62 6.41 16.96
N LEU A 139 -3.19 6.32 18.22
CA LEU A 139 -3.53 7.29 19.25
C LEU A 139 -3.16 8.72 18.83
N ARG A 140 -1.95 8.91 18.29
CA ARG A 140 -1.47 10.22 17.83
C ARG A 140 -2.18 10.76 16.59
N THR A 141 -2.64 9.90 15.69
CA THR A 141 -3.18 10.32 14.38
C THR A 141 -4.70 10.30 14.30
N LYS A 142 -5.35 9.54 15.18
CA LYS A 142 -6.81 9.34 15.19
C LYS A 142 -7.45 9.64 16.55
N GLY A 143 -6.68 9.84 17.62
CA GLY A 143 -7.24 9.89 18.97
C GLY A 143 -7.53 8.49 19.50
N THR A 144 -8.52 8.34 20.37
CA THR A 144 -8.80 7.10 21.10
C THR A 144 -9.35 5.97 20.22
N ALA A 145 -9.39 4.75 20.77
CA ALA A 145 -9.70 3.53 20.03
C ALA A 145 -11.07 3.53 19.34
N ASP A 146 -12.03 4.30 19.83
CA ASP A 146 -13.34 4.51 19.20
C ASP A 146 -13.28 5.16 17.81
N HIS A 147 -12.19 5.88 17.51
CA HIS A 147 -11.92 6.43 16.18
C HIS A 147 -11.13 5.48 15.26
N TRP A 148 -10.72 4.32 15.76
CA TRP A 148 -9.92 3.35 15.00
C TRP A 148 -10.85 2.37 14.29
N LEU A 149 -10.42 1.90 13.11
CA LEU A 149 -11.12 0.81 12.43
C LEU A 149 -11.08 -0.45 13.30
N ARG A 150 -12.10 -1.33 13.21
CA ARG A 150 -12.14 -2.61 13.95
C ARG A 150 -10.83 -3.41 13.81
N LEU A 151 -10.34 -3.48 12.58
CA LEU A 151 -9.10 -4.19 12.26
C LEU A 151 -7.87 -3.56 12.93
N GLU A 152 -7.86 -2.23 13.11
CA GLU A 152 -6.80 -1.52 13.80
C GLU A 152 -6.81 -1.80 15.29
N GLN A 153 -7.97 -1.80 15.92
CA GLN A 153 -8.13 -2.20 17.32
C GLN A 153 -7.65 -3.65 17.55
N ILE A 154 -8.03 -4.57 16.65
CA ILE A 154 -7.58 -5.96 16.68
C ILE A 154 -6.06 -6.07 16.54
N TRP A 155 -5.43 -5.36 15.60
CA TRP A 155 -3.96 -5.41 15.46
C TRP A 155 -3.21 -4.78 16.64
N VAL A 156 -3.82 -3.84 17.36
CA VAL A 156 -3.29 -3.33 18.63
C VAL A 156 -3.36 -4.41 19.72
N ALA A 157 -4.48 -5.14 19.82
CA ALA A 157 -4.61 -6.28 20.72
C ALA A 157 -3.64 -7.43 20.37
N GLU A 158 -3.47 -7.76 19.09
CA GLU A 158 -2.46 -8.72 18.61
C GLU A 158 -1.04 -8.30 19.01
N ARG A 159 -0.73 -7.00 18.93
CA ARG A 159 0.58 -6.49 19.34
C ARG A 159 0.79 -6.69 20.85
N ALA A 160 -0.21 -6.41 21.67
CA ALA A 160 -0.15 -6.67 23.11
C ALA A 160 0.01 -8.17 23.40
N HIS A 161 -0.76 -9.02 22.73
CA HIS A 161 -0.68 -10.47 22.87
C HIS A 161 0.73 -10.98 22.56
N ARG A 162 1.31 -10.60 21.40
CA ARG A 162 2.68 -10.97 21.02
C ARG A 162 3.77 -10.41 21.94
N SER A 163 3.49 -9.33 22.66
CA SER A 163 4.43 -8.76 23.66
C SER A 163 4.42 -9.50 25.00
N GLY A 164 3.72 -10.62 25.11
CA GLY A 164 3.65 -11.46 26.32
C GLY A 164 2.44 -11.17 27.21
N ARG A 165 1.54 -10.26 26.84
CA ARG A 165 0.31 -10.01 27.63
C ARG A 165 -0.73 -11.13 27.47
N GLY A 166 -0.64 -11.95 26.43
CA GLY A 166 -1.68 -12.93 26.10
C GLY A 166 -3.06 -12.27 26.02
N PHE A 167 -4.08 -12.96 26.56
CA PHE A 167 -5.45 -12.43 26.70
C PHE A 167 -5.72 -11.81 28.08
N TYR A 168 -4.72 -11.74 28.98
CA TYR A 168 -4.87 -11.25 30.35
C TYR A 168 -5.31 -9.78 30.53
N PRO A 169 -5.20 -8.86 29.54
CA PRO A 169 -5.86 -7.55 29.67
C PRO A 169 -7.38 -7.63 29.79
N TRP A 170 -7.98 -8.76 29.39
CA TRP A 170 -9.42 -9.00 29.39
C TRP A 170 -9.77 -10.25 30.22
N PRO A 171 -9.46 -10.31 31.53
CA PRO A 171 -9.40 -11.57 32.26
C PRO A 171 -10.76 -12.28 32.38
N ASN A 172 -11.85 -11.53 32.54
CA ASN A 172 -13.18 -12.13 32.70
C ASN A 172 -13.74 -12.63 31.36
N THR A 173 -13.63 -11.82 30.31
CA THR A 173 -14.13 -12.15 28.97
C THR A 173 -13.24 -13.19 28.29
N ALA A 174 -11.93 -13.17 28.54
CA ALA A 174 -11.01 -14.22 28.09
C ALA A 174 -11.37 -15.59 28.70
N ARG A 175 -11.71 -15.67 30.00
CA ARG A 175 -12.23 -16.91 30.61
C ARG A 175 -13.57 -17.33 30.00
N ALA A 176 -14.49 -16.39 29.81
CA ALA A 176 -15.78 -16.66 29.16
C ALA A 176 -15.61 -17.18 27.72
N CYS A 177 -14.52 -16.80 27.05
CA CYS A 177 -14.12 -17.27 25.73
C CYS A 177 -13.24 -18.52 25.74
N GLY A 178 -12.88 -19.07 26.91
CA GLY A 178 -12.02 -20.26 27.05
C GLY A 178 -10.58 -20.04 26.60
N LEU A 179 -10.05 -18.82 26.76
CA LEU A 179 -8.72 -18.43 26.28
C LEU A 179 -7.63 -18.49 27.35
N ILE A 180 -8.01 -18.45 28.63
CA ILE A 180 -7.14 -18.53 29.83
C ILE A 180 -7.85 -19.25 30.97
#